data_AF-A0A2N5YNI4-F1
#
_entry.id   AF-A0A2N5YNI4-F1
#
_cell.length_a   1.000
_cell.length_b   1.000
_cell.length_c   1.000
_cell.angle_alpha   90.00
_cell.angle_beta   90.00
_cell.angle_gamma   90.00
#
_symmetry.space_group_name_H-M   'P 1'
#
loop_
_entity.id
_entity.type
_entity.pdbx_description
1 polymer ?
#
loop_
_entity_poly.entity_id
_entity_poly.type
_entity_poly.pdbx_seq_one_letter_code
_entity_poly.pdbx_strand_id
1 'polypeptide(L)'
;MNIKMLKIRSLVFVGLLAFASFIVGCTSDGGSVDQAIDDAIEADDELAEDFNKAKQVFYSLPSPIETAMLMKRAGAKYNEEYLNPVESISNYTTNKSMSLNLGVYSADLSFSSMFDQS
;
A
#
# COMPACT_ATOMS: atom_id res chain seq x y z
N MET A 1 1.33 9.92 -60.94
CA MET A 1 2.01 9.49 -59.69
C MET A 1 1.16 9.80 -58.44
N ASN A 2 -0.18 9.69 -58.47
CA ASN A 2 -1.04 10.16 -57.35
C ASN A 2 -1.90 9.06 -56.69
N ILE A 3 -2.13 7.93 -57.36
CA ILE A 3 -3.01 6.86 -56.86
C ILE A 3 -2.30 5.97 -55.82
N LYS A 4 -1.00 5.70 -55.99
CA LYS A 4 -0.20 4.93 -55.01
C LYS A 4 -0.05 5.71 -53.69
N MET A 5 0.14 7.03 -53.75
CA MET A 5 0.23 7.89 -52.56
C MET A 5 -1.11 7.99 -51.81
N LEU A 6 -2.25 7.95 -52.51
CA LEU A 6 -3.57 7.97 -51.87
C LEU A 6 -3.90 6.65 -51.15
N LYS A 7 -3.52 5.51 -51.73
CA LYS A 7 -3.65 4.18 -51.08
C LYS A 7 -2.75 4.05 -49.86
N ILE A 8 -1.53 4.58 -49.91
CA ILE A 8 -0.59 4.59 -48.77
C ILE A 8 -1.14 5.47 -47.64
N ARG A 9 -1.68 6.66 -47.94
CA ARG A 9 -2.29 7.52 -46.92
C ARG A 9 -3.53 6.89 -46.28
N SER A 10 -4.35 6.18 -47.08
CA SER A 10 -5.50 5.42 -46.57
C SER A 10 -5.09 4.22 -45.69
N LEU A 11 -4.05 3.48 -46.09
CA LEU A 11 -3.47 2.38 -45.30
C LEU A 11 -2.88 2.87 -43.97
N VAL A 12 -2.18 4.01 -43.97
CA VAL A 12 -1.66 4.63 -42.74
C VAL A 12 -2.81 5.06 -41.83
N PHE A 13 -3.89 5.61 -42.39
CA PHE A 13 -5.06 6.04 -41.61
C PHE A 13 -5.81 4.85 -40.96
N VAL A 14 -5.98 3.74 -41.69
CA VAL A 14 -6.58 2.50 -41.17
C VAL A 14 -5.68 1.87 -40.09
N GLY A 15 -4.35 1.89 -40.29
CA GLY A 15 -3.39 1.44 -39.28
C GLY A 15 -3.45 2.28 -38.00
N LEU A 16 -3.61 3.60 -38.13
CA LEU A 16 -3.71 4.52 -37.00
C LEU A 16 -5.01 4.32 -36.21
N LEU A 17 -6.13 4.10 -36.91
CA LEU A 17 -7.42 3.77 -36.27
C LEU A 17 -7.39 2.41 -35.57
N ALA A 18 -6.75 1.39 -36.16
CA ALA A 18 -6.60 0.08 -35.54
C ALA A 18 -5.71 0.12 -34.29
N PHE A 19 -4.69 0.98 -34.28
CA PHE A 19 -3.81 1.18 -33.12
C PHE A 19 -4.52 1.94 -31.98
N ALA A 20 -5.41 2.89 -32.30
CA ALA A 20 -6.21 3.59 -31.30
C ALA A 20 -7.18 2.65 -30.55
N SER A 21 -7.69 1.61 -31.22
CA SER A 21 -8.56 0.61 -30.59
C SER A 21 -7.87 -0.24 -29.50
N PHE A 22 -6.54 -0.34 -29.51
CA PHE A 22 -5.80 -1.06 -28.46
C PHE A 22 -5.69 -0.28 -27.15
N ILE A 23 -5.93 1.04 -27.16
CA ILE A 23 -5.73 1.91 -26.00
C ILE A 23 -7.01 2.00 -25.13
N VAL A 24 -8.17 1.63 -25.67
CA VAL A 24 -9.48 1.72 -24.96
C VAL A 24 -9.80 0.46 -24.14
N GLY A 25 -8.94 -0.57 -24.18
CA GLY A 25 -9.20 -1.87 -23.57
C GLY A 25 -8.96 -1.99 -22.06
N CYS A 26 -8.66 -0.89 -21.34
CA CYS A 26 -8.40 -0.94 -19.89
C CYS A 26 -9.34 0.02 -19.15
N THR A 27 -10.61 -0.35 -19.05
CA THR A 27 -11.47 0.12 -17.97
C THR A 27 -11.57 -1.05 -16.99
N SER A 28 -10.76 -1.00 -15.94
CA SER A 28 -11.03 -1.84 -14.77
C SER A 28 -12.25 -1.22 -14.11
N ASP A 29 -13.30 -2.02 -13.97
CA ASP A 29 -14.49 -1.64 -13.23
C ASP A 29 -14.04 -1.27 -11.80
N GLY A 30 -14.09 0.02 -11.51
CA GLY A 30 -13.43 0.66 -10.39
C GLY A 30 -14.18 0.52 -9.08
N GLY A 31 -14.76 -0.66 -8.82
CA GLY A 31 -15.23 -0.97 -7.47
C GLY A 31 -14.03 -1.05 -6.56
N SER A 32 -13.84 -0.04 -5.69
CA SER A 32 -12.83 -0.15 -4.64
C SER A 32 -13.18 -1.33 -3.74
N VAL A 33 -12.16 -1.99 -3.21
CA VAL A 33 -12.36 -3.06 -2.21
C VAL A 33 -13.17 -2.53 -1.03
N ASP A 34 -12.99 -1.26 -0.69
CA ASP A 34 -13.76 -0.56 0.34
C ASP A 34 -15.26 -0.51 0.00
N GLN A 35 -15.64 -0.25 -1.26
CA GLN A 35 -17.04 -0.20 -1.68
C GLN A 35 -17.72 -1.57 -1.63
N ALA A 36 -17.00 -2.64 -1.97
CA ALA A 36 -17.51 -4.01 -1.85
C ALA A 36 -17.65 -4.48 -0.38
N ILE A 37 -16.82 -3.95 0.52
CA ILE A 37 -16.91 -4.21 1.96
C ILE A 37 -18.10 -3.45 2.56
N ASP A 38 -18.28 -2.18 2.20
CA ASP A 38 -19.40 -1.37 2.67
C ASP A 38 -20.75 -1.96 2.23
N ASP A 39 -20.86 -2.38 0.96
CA ASP A 39 -22.08 -3.03 0.43
C ASP A 39 -22.40 -4.36 1.13
N ALA A 40 -21.37 -5.12 1.55
CA ALA A 40 -21.54 -6.38 2.29
C ALA A 40 -21.90 -6.17 3.76
N ILE A 41 -21.44 -5.08 4.38
CA ILE A 41 -21.78 -4.69 5.75
C ILE A 41 -23.23 -4.19 5.82
N GLU A 42 -23.73 -3.47 4.81
CA GLU A 42 -25.13 -2.99 4.80
C GLU A 42 -26.17 -4.08 4.53
N ALA A 43 -25.77 -5.21 3.92
CA ALA A 43 -26.68 -6.30 3.55
C ALA A 43 -26.97 -7.30 4.69
N ASP A 44 -26.19 -7.26 5.78
CA ASP A 44 -26.31 -8.18 6.92
C ASP A 44 -26.18 -7.44 8.26
N ASP A 45 -27.29 -7.33 8.97
CA ASP A 45 -27.39 -6.60 10.25
C ASP A 45 -26.44 -7.17 11.32
N GLU A 46 -26.16 -8.48 11.29
CA GLU A 46 -25.25 -9.14 12.25
C GLU A 46 -23.78 -8.76 11.96
N LEU A 47 -23.35 -8.83 10.70
CA LEU A 47 -22.04 -8.31 10.26
C LEU A 47 -21.88 -6.81 10.53
N ALA A 48 -22.93 -6.01 10.36
CA ALA A 48 -22.92 -4.59 10.68
C ALA A 48 -22.71 -4.33 12.18
N GLU A 49 -23.38 -5.09 13.04
CA GLU A 49 -23.22 -4.97 14.49
C GLU A 49 -21.79 -5.34 14.93
N ASP A 50 -21.24 -6.45 14.41
CA ASP A 50 -19.88 -6.90 14.72
C ASP A 50 -18.81 -5.94 14.20
N PHE A 51 -18.98 -5.38 13.00
CA PHE A 51 -18.09 -4.35 12.47
C PHE A 51 -18.11 -3.09 13.34
N ASN A 52 -19.29 -2.64 13.77
CA ASN A 52 -19.42 -1.47 14.65
C ASN A 52 -18.78 -1.72 16.03
N LYS A 53 -18.92 -2.91 16.61
CA LYS A 53 -18.22 -3.30 17.84
C LYS A 53 -16.71 -3.28 17.66
N ALA A 54 -16.20 -3.87 16.58
CA ALA A 54 -14.77 -3.86 16.28
C ALA A 54 -14.24 -2.43 16.11
N LYS A 55 -14.98 -1.58 15.39
CA LYS A 55 -14.68 -0.15 15.21
C LYS A 55 -14.62 0.60 16.54
N GLN A 56 -15.55 0.34 17.45
CA GLN A 56 -15.55 0.93 18.79
C GLN A 56 -14.32 0.52 19.61
N VAL A 57 -13.90 -0.76 19.52
CA VAL A 57 -12.66 -1.24 20.16
C VAL A 57 -11.43 -0.54 19.56
N PHE A 58 -11.35 -0.44 18.23
CA PHE A 58 -10.23 0.25 17.56
C PHE A 58 -10.13 1.73 17.94
N TYR A 59 -11.25 2.45 18.02
CA TYR A 59 -11.25 3.85 18.48
C TYR A 59 -10.95 4.03 19.97
N SER A 60 -11.09 2.97 20.77
CA SER A 60 -10.75 2.98 22.19
C SER A 60 -9.25 2.80 22.43
N LEU A 61 -8.51 2.29 21.44
CA LEU A 61 -7.06 2.15 21.51
C LEU A 61 -6.39 3.49 21.17
N PRO A 62 -5.36 3.90 21.91
CA PRO A 62 -4.55 5.04 21.51
C PRO A 62 -3.91 4.78 20.15
N SER A 63 -3.64 5.85 19.39
CA SER A 63 -2.93 5.73 18.11
C SER A 63 -1.55 5.07 18.30
N PRO A 64 -0.93 4.50 17.25
CA PRO A 64 0.39 3.87 17.37
C PRO A 64 1.44 4.77 18.02
N ILE A 65 1.46 6.06 17.69
CA ILE A 65 2.40 7.04 18.26
C ILE A 65 2.07 7.32 19.74
N GLU A 66 0.80 7.48 20.09
CA GLU A 66 0.38 7.67 21.49
C GLU A 66 0.70 6.45 22.35
N THR A 67 0.47 5.26 21.82
CA THR A 67 0.81 4.00 22.49
C THR A 67 2.31 3.95 22.78
N ALA A 68 3.13 4.28 21.80
CA ALA A 68 4.58 4.27 21.94
C ALA A 68 5.07 5.34 22.96
N MET A 69 4.47 6.53 22.95
CA MET A 69 4.72 7.56 23.97
C MET A 69 4.30 7.10 25.38
N LEU A 70 3.16 6.42 25.53
CA LEU A 70 2.70 5.87 26.80
C LEU A 70 3.68 4.83 27.33
N MET A 71 4.21 3.96 26.47
CA MET A 71 5.25 3.00 26.84
C MET A 71 6.52 3.71 27.35
N LYS A 72 7.01 4.74 26.65
CA LYS A 72 8.16 5.55 27.11
C LYS A 72 7.87 6.18 28.47
N ARG A 73 6.68 6.78 28.66
CA ARG A 73 6.26 7.39 29.93
C ARG A 73 6.09 6.38 31.08
N ALA A 74 5.71 5.14 30.77
CA ALA A 74 5.62 4.05 31.74
C ALA A 74 6.99 3.55 32.23
N GLY A 75 8.08 4.08 31.68
CA GLY A 75 9.45 3.73 32.09
C GLY A 75 10.09 2.61 31.27
N ALA A 76 9.51 2.27 30.10
CA ALA A 76 10.21 1.44 29.13
C ALA A 76 11.55 2.09 28.80
N LYS A 77 12.60 1.27 28.69
CA LYS A 77 13.94 1.72 28.32
C LYS A 77 14.22 1.33 26.88
N TYR A 78 15.04 2.13 26.22
CA TYR A 78 15.63 1.74 24.96
C TYR A 78 16.43 0.45 25.14
N ASN A 79 16.26 -0.47 24.20
CA ASN A 79 17.08 -1.67 24.07
C ASN A 79 17.41 -1.86 22.59
N GLU A 80 18.70 -1.78 22.26
CA GLU A 80 19.19 -1.96 20.89
C GLU A 80 19.00 -3.39 20.37
N GLU A 81 18.84 -4.39 21.24
CA GLU A 81 18.58 -5.78 20.86
C GLU A 81 17.20 -5.95 20.19
N TYR A 82 16.31 -4.97 20.30
CA TYR A 82 15.04 -4.96 19.57
C TYR A 82 15.17 -4.45 18.13
N LEU A 83 16.28 -3.81 17.78
CA LEU A 83 16.55 -3.37 16.43
C LEU A 83 16.97 -4.55 15.55
N ASN A 84 16.78 -4.42 14.24
CA ASN A 84 17.28 -5.39 13.29
C ASN A 84 18.83 -5.39 13.31
N PRO A 85 19.49 -6.53 13.57
CA PRO A 85 20.94 -6.58 13.64
C PRO A 85 21.57 -6.31 12.26
N VAL A 86 22.66 -5.54 12.24
CA VAL A 86 23.36 -5.14 11.01
C VAL A 86 23.89 -6.36 10.25
N GLU A 87 24.23 -7.43 10.98
CA GLU A 87 24.69 -8.72 10.46
C GLU A 87 23.64 -9.38 9.56
N SER A 88 22.36 -9.03 9.69
CA SER A 88 21.28 -9.54 8.82
C SER A 88 21.40 -9.09 7.37
N ILE A 89 22.32 -8.17 7.01
CA ILE A 89 22.47 -7.64 5.65
C ILE A 89 22.59 -8.74 4.58
N SER A 90 23.26 -9.85 4.90
CA SER A 90 23.43 -10.98 3.97
C SER A 90 22.12 -11.73 3.65
N ASN A 91 21.08 -11.55 4.47
CA ASN A 91 19.78 -12.19 4.30
C ASN A 91 18.90 -11.48 3.27
N TYR A 92 19.24 -10.23 2.89
CA TYR A 92 18.44 -9.41 1.99
C TYR A 92 19.05 -9.36 0.58
N THR A 93 19.03 -10.50 -0.13
CA THR A 93 19.71 -10.62 -1.44
C THR A 93 18.83 -10.30 -2.65
N THR A 94 17.50 -10.22 -2.46
CA THR A 94 16.54 -9.91 -3.53
C THR A 94 15.93 -8.53 -3.35
N ASN A 95 15.47 -7.91 -4.45
CA ASN A 95 14.78 -6.62 -4.39
C ASN A 95 13.58 -6.64 -3.42
N LYS A 96 12.83 -7.74 -3.39
CA LYS A 96 11.70 -7.91 -2.46
C LYS A 96 12.15 -7.93 -1.00
N SER A 97 13.22 -8.67 -0.69
CA SER A 97 13.74 -8.72 0.69
C SER A 97 14.35 -7.38 1.11
N MET A 98 15.02 -6.67 0.19
CA MET A 98 15.56 -5.34 0.46
C MET A 98 14.46 -4.31 0.69
N SER A 99 13.39 -4.31 -0.12
CA SER A 99 12.26 -3.39 0.07
C SER A 99 11.53 -3.64 1.39
N LEU A 100 11.42 -4.89 1.82
CA LEU A 100 10.87 -5.22 3.12
C LEU A 100 11.77 -4.70 4.24
N ASN A 101 13.09 -4.93 4.13
CA ASN A 101 14.05 -4.47 5.13
C ASN A 101 14.12 -2.94 5.24
N LEU A 102 13.87 -2.21 4.15
CA LEU A 102 13.76 -0.75 4.19
C LEU A 102 12.64 -0.30 5.13
N GLY A 103 11.50 -1.00 5.13
CA GLY A 103 10.40 -0.75 6.07
C GLY A 103 10.80 -1.07 7.52
N VAL A 104 11.53 -2.17 7.73
CA VAL A 104 12.07 -2.54 9.05
C VAL A 104 13.01 -1.45 9.58
N TYR A 105 13.98 -1.00 8.79
CA TYR A 105 14.89 0.07 9.21
C TYR A 105 14.17 1.41 9.46
N SER A 106 13.07 1.68 8.76
CA SER A 106 12.24 2.86 9.02
C SER A 106 11.54 2.75 10.38
N ALA A 107 11.10 1.55 10.76
CA ALA A 107 10.53 1.28 12.09
C ALA A 107 11.60 1.37 13.19
N ASP A 108 12.78 0.80 12.97
CA ASP A 108 13.92 0.88 13.88
C ASP A 108 14.34 2.34 14.13
N LEU A 109 14.45 3.14 13.07
CA LEU A 109 14.75 4.57 13.18
C LEU A 109 13.68 5.31 13.98
N SER A 110 12.40 4.98 13.75
CA SER A 110 11.28 5.59 14.50
C SER A 110 11.34 5.22 15.98
N PHE A 111 11.68 3.97 16.31
CA PHE A 111 11.87 3.51 17.68
C PHE A 111 13.04 4.21 18.36
N SER A 112 14.22 4.26 17.72
CA SER A 112 15.41 4.95 18.25
C SER A 112 15.15 6.44 18.45
N SER A 113 14.51 7.10 17.48
CA SER A 113 14.14 8.52 17.60
C SER A 113 13.15 8.77 18.75
N MET A 114 12.18 7.89 18.96
CA MET A 114 11.25 8.00 20.09
C MET A 114 11.99 7.98 21.44
N PHE A 115 13.09 7.25 21.56
CA PHE A 115 13.94 7.18 22.77
C PHE A 115 15.12 8.15 22.77
N ASP A 116 15.16 9.09 21.82
CA ASP A 116 16.25 10.08 21.68
C ASP A 116 17.64 9.43 21.50
N GLN A 117 17.68 8.29 20.77
CA GLN A 117 18.90 7.51 20.44
C GLN A 117 19.29 7.61 18.96
N SER A 118 18.90 8.70 18.28
CA SER A 118 19.16 8.95 16.85
C SER A 118 20.48 9.65 16.57
#